data_AF-A0A842V3C8-F1
#
_entry.id   AF-A0A842V3C8-F1
#
_cell.length_a   1.000
_cell.length_b   1.000
_cell.length_c   1.000
_cell.angle_alpha   90.00
_cell.angle_beta   90.00
_cell.angle_gamma   90.00
#
_symmetry.space_group_name_H-M   'P 1'
#
loop_
_entity.id
_entity.type
_entity.pdbx_description
1 polymer ?
#
loop_
_entity_poly.entity_id
_entity_poly.type
_entity_poly.pdbx_seq_one_letter_code
_entity_poly.pdbx_strand_id
1 'polypeptide(L)'
;MVMKKLKKLKEKISPNKLVLKDEGGSSEDYIELKDKSKNNSESAHIFVRYCVLDAFEDVKPILDFIREGYSVCIIKIKALKSKDINELKRAISKIKKVCEVMDGTVVGMDEDYLIVTPSFVKVSKGFGKK
;
A
#
# COMPACT_ATOMS: atom_id res chain seq x y z
N MET A 1 3.35 -63.30 41.24
CA MET A 1 1.89 -63.21 41.47
C MET A 1 1.45 -61.80 41.06
N VAL A 2 1.15 -61.54 39.77
CA VAL A 2 -0.20 -61.44 39.15
C VAL A 2 -1.12 -60.52 39.98
N MET A 3 -1.51 -59.32 39.55
CA MET A 3 -2.55 -59.04 38.52
C MET A 3 -2.35 -57.61 37.97
N LYS A 4 -2.20 -57.42 36.65
CA LYS A 4 -3.27 -57.11 35.68
C LYS A 4 -4.20 -55.98 36.14
N LYS A 5 -4.11 -54.82 35.47
CA LYS A 5 -5.11 -54.25 34.56
C LYS A 5 -6.54 -54.28 35.14
N LEU A 6 -7.18 -53.11 35.21
CA LEU A 6 -8.29 -52.73 34.32
C LEU A 6 -9.09 -51.56 34.92
N LYS A 7 -9.58 -50.70 34.02
CA LYS A 7 -10.90 -50.03 34.08
C LYS A 7 -11.04 -48.97 35.17
N LYS A 8 -11.09 -47.67 34.88
CA LYS A 8 -11.91 -46.93 33.89
C LYS A 8 -11.44 -45.46 34.06
N LEU A 9 -11.07 -44.66 33.07
CA LEU A 9 -11.77 -44.31 31.83
C LEU A 9 -13.30 -44.37 31.94
N LYS A 10 -13.84 -43.54 32.84
CA LYS A 10 -15.23 -43.06 33.00
C LYS A 10 -15.20 -42.39 34.38
N GLU A 11 -15.35 -41.09 34.56
CA GLU A 11 -16.27 -40.13 33.98
C GLU A 11 -15.59 -38.76 33.99
N LYS A 12 -15.42 -38.11 32.84
CA LYS A 12 -16.38 -37.12 32.32
C LYS A 12 -16.63 -35.96 33.29
N ILE A 13 -16.13 -34.79 32.84
CA ILE A 13 -16.86 -33.51 32.86
C ILE A 13 -16.90 -32.79 34.21
N SER A 14 -16.07 -31.76 34.35
CA SER A 14 -16.58 -30.44 34.73
C SER A 14 -15.63 -29.31 34.31
N PRO A 15 -15.97 -28.55 33.25
CA PRO A 15 -15.37 -27.26 32.95
C PRO A 15 -16.20 -26.17 33.64
N ASN A 16 -15.63 -25.53 34.67
CA ASN A 16 -15.89 -24.15 35.09
C ASN A 16 -15.57 -24.02 36.57
N LYS A 17 -14.45 -23.37 36.86
CA LYS A 17 -14.41 -22.49 38.03
C LYS A 17 -13.80 -21.16 37.56
N LEU A 18 -14.69 -20.32 37.04
CA LEU A 18 -14.50 -18.89 36.99
C LEU A 18 -14.24 -18.42 38.42
N VAL A 19 -13.02 -17.96 38.70
CA VAL A 19 -12.72 -17.17 39.89
C VAL A 19 -12.33 -15.80 39.37
N LEU A 20 -13.33 -14.92 39.32
CA LEU A 20 -13.12 -13.48 39.29
C LEU A 20 -12.69 -13.07 40.70
N LYS A 21 -11.50 -12.50 40.82
CA LYS A 21 -11.13 -11.69 41.97
C LYS A 21 -10.39 -10.47 41.45
N ASP A 22 -11.18 -9.43 41.26
CA ASP A 22 -10.70 -8.08 41.01
C ASP A 22 -10.18 -7.43 42.29
N GLU A 23 -9.29 -6.48 42.03
CA GLU A 23 -8.84 -5.36 42.87
C GLU A 23 -7.62 -5.56 43.79
N GLY A 24 -6.50 -4.96 43.35
CA GLY A 24 -5.58 -4.28 44.27
C GLY A 24 -4.12 -4.20 43.81
N GLY A 25 -3.74 -3.15 43.07
CA GLY A 25 -2.37 -2.63 43.06
C GLY A 25 -1.49 -3.01 41.87
N SER A 26 -1.75 -2.38 40.72
CA SER A 26 -0.97 -2.42 39.48
C SER A 26 0.45 -1.88 39.65
N SER A 27 1.42 -2.78 39.77
CA SER A 27 2.83 -2.53 39.50
C SER A 27 3.36 -3.74 38.76
N GLU A 28 4.02 -3.52 37.63
CA GLU A 28 4.68 -4.53 36.79
C GLU A 28 3.79 -5.20 35.73
N ASP A 29 3.39 -4.41 34.72
CA ASP A 29 3.35 -4.87 33.33
C ASP A 29 3.40 -3.65 32.38
N TYR A 30 4.41 -2.81 32.58
CA TYR A 30 4.75 -1.78 31.61
C TYR A 30 5.63 -2.42 30.54
N ILE A 31 5.03 -2.75 29.40
CA ILE A 31 5.80 -3.13 28.21
C ILE A 31 6.31 -1.82 27.60
N GLU A 32 7.54 -1.44 27.95
CA GLU A 32 8.25 -0.42 27.20
C GLU A 32 8.39 -0.88 25.75
N LEU A 33 7.61 -0.26 24.85
CA LEU A 33 7.85 -0.31 23.43
C LEU A 33 9.23 0.31 23.20
N LYS A 34 10.27 -0.52 23.13
CA LYS A 34 11.56 -0.08 22.63
C LYS A 34 11.30 0.52 21.26
N ASP A 35 11.44 1.84 21.17
CA ASP A 35 11.58 2.49 19.88
C ASP A 35 12.61 1.67 19.13
N LYS A 36 12.20 1.08 18.01
CA LYS A 36 13.14 0.53 17.05
C LYS A 36 13.82 1.72 16.35
N SER A 37 14.39 2.65 17.11
CA SER A 37 15.44 3.57 16.70
C SER A 37 16.76 2.79 16.55
N LYS A 38 16.70 1.68 15.81
CA LYS A 38 17.87 1.13 15.15
C LYS A 38 17.93 1.80 13.79
N ASN A 39 18.63 2.94 13.75
CA ASN A 39 19.71 3.24 12.82
C ASN A 39 19.81 2.30 11.59
N ASN A 40 18.78 2.34 10.75
CA ASN A 40 18.90 2.02 9.34
C ASN A 40 18.14 3.16 8.65
N SER A 41 18.82 4.29 8.51
CA SER A 41 18.48 5.28 7.49
C SER A 41 18.72 4.65 6.12
N GLU A 42 18.04 3.56 5.78
CA GLU A 42 17.74 3.29 4.39
C GLU A 42 16.84 4.44 3.99
N SER A 43 17.46 5.46 3.38
CA SER A 43 16.74 6.57 2.77
C SER A 43 15.61 5.96 1.96
N ALA A 44 14.36 6.29 2.27
CA ALA A 44 13.22 5.79 1.54
C ALA A 44 13.47 6.03 0.04
N HIS A 45 13.67 4.96 -0.72
CA HIS A 45 13.99 5.07 -2.14
C HIS A 45 12.72 5.46 -2.89
N ILE A 46 12.76 6.63 -3.53
CA ILE A 46 11.72 7.07 -4.44
C ILE A 46 12.00 6.40 -5.79
N PHE A 47 11.05 5.63 -6.31
CA PHE A 47 11.21 5.02 -7.63
C PHE A 47 10.70 5.94 -8.72
N VAL A 48 11.46 6.10 -9.79
CA VAL A 48 10.96 6.71 -11.03
C VAL A 48 10.64 5.57 -12.00
N ARG A 49 9.36 5.40 -12.32
CA ARG A 49 8.86 4.31 -13.18
C ARG A 49 8.47 4.86 -14.53
N TYR A 50 9.10 4.33 -15.57
CA TYR A 50 8.69 4.58 -16.95
C TYR A 50 7.64 3.57 -17.38
N CYS A 51 6.48 4.05 -17.82
CA CYS A 51 5.33 3.25 -18.23
C CYS A 51 4.93 3.63 -19.65
N VAL A 52 4.46 2.67 -20.42
CA VAL A 52 3.85 2.90 -21.73
C VAL A 52 2.39 2.49 -21.64
N LEU A 53 1.51 3.39 -22.05
CA LEU A 53 0.08 3.14 -22.10
C LEU A 53 -0.28 2.79 -23.55
N ASP A 54 -0.30 1.50 -23.87
CA ASP A 54 -0.57 0.94 -25.19
C ASP A 54 -2.01 0.43 -25.32
N ALA A 55 -2.60 -0.01 -24.22
CA ALA A 55 -3.98 -0.48 -24.07
C ALA A 55 -4.58 -0.03 -22.71
N PHE A 56 -5.90 -0.16 -22.54
CA PHE A 56 -6.56 0.18 -21.29
C PHE A 56 -6.18 -0.74 -20.11
N GLU A 57 -5.73 -1.96 -20.41
CA GLU A 57 -5.27 -2.93 -19.40
C GLU A 57 -4.04 -2.42 -18.63
N ASP A 58 -3.18 -1.65 -19.29
CA ASP A 58 -1.98 -1.03 -18.72
C ASP A 58 -2.29 -0.02 -17.61
N VAL A 59 -3.54 0.44 -17.51
CA VAL A 59 -3.97 1.34 -16.44
C VAL A 59 -3.84 0.64 -15.09
N LYS A 60 -4.15 -0.65 -14.99
CA LYS A 60 -4.15 -1.37 -13.71
C LYS A 60 -2.77 -1.34 -13.02
N PRO A 61 -1.67 -1.77 -13.64
CA PRO A 61 -0.35 -1.70 -13.01
C PRO A 61 0.09 -0.27 -12.68
N ILE A 62 -0.25 0.72 -13.52
CA ILE A 62 0.04 2.13 -13.22
C ILE A 62 -0.67 2.59 -11.95
N LEU A 63 -1.94 2.21 -11.76
CA LEU A 63 -2.67 2.54 -10.54
C LEU A 63 -2.06 1.88 -9.30
N ASP A 64 -1.52 0.67 -9.44
CA ASP A 64 -0.87 -0.03 -8.33
C ASP A 64 0.41 0.72 -7.90
N PHE A 65 1.21 1.21 -8.85
CA PHE A 65 2.36 2.07 -8.55
C PHE A 65 1.98 3.39 -7.88
N ILE A 66 0.84 3.99 -8.25
CA ILE A 66 0.36 5.22 -7.61
C ILE A 66 -0.08 4.93 -6.16
N ARG A 67 -0.75 3.80 -5.93
CA ARG A 67 -1.20 3.38 -4.58
C ARG A 67 -0.06 2.97 -3.65
N GLU A 68 1.06 2.49 -4.19
CA GLU A 68 2.29 2.28 -3.42
C GLU A 68 2.72 3.59 -2.73
N GLY A 69 2.51 4.74 -3.36
CA GLY A 69 2.70 6.06 -2.74
C GLY A 69 4.15 6.59 -2.72
N TYR A 70 5.15 5.77 -3.10
CA TYR A 70 6.57 6.15 -3.13
C TYR A 70 7.18 6.10 -4.54
N SER A 71 6.35 6.16 -5.59
CA SER A 71 6.77 6.12 -6.99
C SER A 71 6.34 7.37 -7.78
N VAL A 72 7.24 7.92 -8.58
CA VAL A 72 6.95 8.91 -9.64
C VAL A 72 6.78 8.16 -10.96
N CYS A 73 5.64 8.30 -11.62
CA CYS A 73 5.36 7.61 -12.89
C CYS A 73 5.47 8.56 -14.08
N ILE A 74 6.28 8.18 -15.07
CA ILE A 74 6.33 8.84 -16.39
C ILE A 74 5.64 7.91 -17.38
N ILE A 75 4.49 8.34 -17.88
CA ILE A 75 3.59 7.52 -18.69
C ILE A 75 3.57 8.06 -20.11
N LYS A 76 4.05 7.28 -21.08
CA LYS A 76 3.93 7.58 -22.51
C LYS A 76 2.53 7.20 -22.98
N ILE A 77 1.75 8.17 -23.44
CA ILE A 77 0.34 8.00 -23.85
C ILE A 77 0.15 7.97 -25.38
N LYS A 78 1.21 8.22 -26.15
CA LYS A 78 1.16 8.33 -27.62
C LYS A 78 0.45 7.16 -28.30
N ALA A 79 0.74 5.93 -27.89
CA ALA A 79 0.19 4.74 -28.53
C ALA A 79 -1.32 4.61 -28.33
N LEU A 80 -1.82 4.72 -27.09
CA LEU A 80 -3.26 4.73 -26.83
C LEU A 80 -3.96 5.94 -27.45
N LYS A 81 -3.31 7.12 -27.44
CA LYS A 81 -3.83 8.36 -28.07
C LYS A 81 -4.11 8.17 -29.56
N SER A 82 -3.19 7.54 -30.29
CA SER A 82 -3.33 7.28 -31.72
C SER A 82 -4.33 6.18 -32.06
N LYS A 83 -4.58 5.24 -31.14
CA LYS A 83 -5.55 4.16 -31.32
C LYS A 83 -6.98 4.60 -31.00
N ASP A 84 -7.21 5.14 -29.80
CA ASP A 84 -8.53 5.57 -29.34
C ASP A 84 -8.42 6.69 -28.29
N ILE A 85 -8.80 7.91 -28.70
CA ILE A 85 -8.80 9.08 -27.83
C ILE A 85 -9.84 9.00 -26.70
N ASN A 86 -10.96 8.29 -26.91
CA ASN A 86 -12.00 8.13 -25.89
C ASN A 86 -11.52 7.17 -24.80
N GLU A 87 -10.86 6.09 -25.19
CA GLU A 87 -10.23 5.16 -24.26
C GLU A 87 -9.12 5.84 -23.44
N LEU A 88 -8.29 6.65 -24.09
CA LEU A 88 -7.28 7.48 -23.41
C LEU A 88 -7.91 8.41 -22.37
N LYS A 89 -9.00 9.13 -22.72
CA LYS A 89 -9.69 10.03 -21.77
C LYS A 89 -10.19 9.26 -20.54
N ARG A 90 -10.73 8.05 -20.73
CA ARG A 90 -11.17 7.18 -19.64
C ARG A 90 -9.99 6.73 -18.77
N ALA A 91 -8.89 6.32 -19.38
CA ALA A 91 -7.67 5.93 -18.69
C ALA A 91 -7.12 7.08 -17.83
N ILE A 92 -6.97 8.28 -18.41
CA ILE A 92 -6.52 9.48 -17.69
C ILE A 92 -7.47 9.84 -16.56
N SER A 93 -8.80 9.76 -16.76
CA SER A 93 -9.78 10.05 -15.71
C SER A 93 -9.63 9.09 -14.52
N LYS A 94 -9.40 7.80 -14.78
CA LYS A 94 -9.19 6.79 -13.73
C LYS A 94 -7.90 7.05 -12.95
N ILE A 95 -6.81 7.35 -13.65
CA ILE A 95 -5.51 7.72 -13.04
C ILE A 95 -5.67 8.96 -12.16
N LYS A 96 -6.32 10.01 -12.66
CA LYS A 96 -6.57 11.25 -11.91
C LYS A 96 -7.36 11.01 -10.62
N LYS A 97 -8.44 10.23 -10.67
CA LYS A 97 -9.25 9.93 -9.48
C LYS A 97 -8.46 9.22 -8.39
N VAL A 98 -7.65 8.22 -8.76
CA VAL A 98 -6.80 7.52 -7.77
C VAL A 98 -5.68 8.43 -7.27
N CYS A 99 -5.08 9.23 -8.14
CA CYS A 99 -4.06 10.19 -7.76
C CYS A 99 -4.60 11.24 -6.77
N GLU A 100 -5.82 11.74 -6.98
CA GLU A 100 -6.50 12.68 -6.08
C GLU A 100 -6.76 12.08 -4.71
N VAL A 101 -7.18 10.80 -4.65
CA VAL A 101 -7.33 10.07 -3.37
C VAL A 101 -5.99 9.87 -2.65
N MET A 102 -4.87 9.88 -3.37
CA MET A 102 -3.51 9.74 -2.82
C MET A 102 -2.81 11.08 -2.61
N ASP A 103 -3.53 12.20 -2.71
CA ASP A 103 -2.99 13.56 -2.63
C ASP A 103 -1.81 13.82 -3.60
N GLY A 104 -1.76 13.07 -4.69
CA GLY A 104 -0.74 13.19 -5.72
C GLY A 104 -1.09 14.26 -6.76
N THR A 105 -0.12 14.58 -7.62
CA THR A 105 -0.32 15.51 -8.74
C THR A 105 -0.17 14.80 -10.08
N VAL A 106 -1.08 15.13 -11.02
CA VAL A 106 -1.00 14.68 -12.42
C VAL A 106 -0.67 15.87 -13.30
N VAL A 107 0.43 15.78 -14.06
CA VAL A 107 0.89 16.83 -14.97
C VAL A 107 1.03 16.27 -16.38
N GLY A 108 0.42 16.94 -17.36
CA GLY A 108 0.68 16.67 -18.77
C GLY A 108 2.03 17.28 -19.18
N MET A 109 2.89 16.47 -19.79
CA MET A 109 4.14 16.94 -20.38
C MET A 109 4.04 16.74 -21.90
N ASP A 110 3.97 17.85 -22.63
CA ASP A 110 3.75 17.84 -24.07
C ASP A 110 2.45 17.09 -24.46
N GLU A 111 2.38 16.60 -25.69
CA GLU A 111 1.24 15.86 -26.25
C GLU A 111 1.27 14.35 -26.00
N ASP A 112 2.42 13.81 -25.61
CA ASP A 112 2.72 12.38 -25.61
C ASP A 112 3.01 11.80 -24.23
N TYR A 113 3.16 12.63 -23.19
CA TYR A 113 3.54 12.18 -21.85
C TYR A 113 2.62 12.71 -20.73
N LEU A 114 2.47 11.88 -19.71
CA LEU A 114 1.78 12.19 -18.46
C LEU A 114 2.72 11.85 -17.30
N ILE A 115 2.91 12.78 -16.38
CA ILE A 115 3.68 12.59 -15.16
C ILE A 115 2.69 12.49 -14.00
N VAL A 116 2.86 11.48 -13.15
CA VAL A 116 2.13 11.31 -11.90
C VAL A 116 3.11 11.30 -10.75
N THR A 117 2.89 12.17 -9.77
CA THR A 117 3.77 12.33 -8.62
C THR A 117 3.00 12.15 -7.31
N PRO A 118 3.63 11.59 -6.27
CA PRO A 118 3.05 11.54 -4.93
C PRO A 118 3.07 12.93 -4.27
N SER A 119 2.37 13.08 -3.15
CA SER A 119 2.15 14.35 -2.43
C SER A 119 3.42 15.09 -2.01
N PHE A 120 4.50 14.35 -1.72
CA PHE A 120 5.79 14.93 -1.32
C PHE A 120 6.65 15.43 -2.50
N VAL A 121 6.23 15.19 -3.75
CA VAL A 121 6.94 15.65 -4.95
C VAL A 121 6.18 16.81 -5.57
N LYS A 122 6.82 17.99 -5.64
CA LYS A 122 6.29 19.17 -6.33
C LYS A 122 6.81 19.23 -7.76
N VAL A 123 5.91 19.45 -8.70
CA VAL A 123 6.25 19.66 -10.12
C VAL A 123 6.20 21.14 -10.43
N SER A 124 7.32 21.72 -10.87
CA SER A 124 7.42 23.10 -11.35
C SER A 124 7.86 23.15 -12.81
N LYS A 125 7.37 24.13 -13.57
CA LYS A 125 7.87 24.39 -14.92
C LYS A 125 9.26 25.02 -14.85
N GLY A 126 10.22 24.45 -15.59
CA GLY A 126 11.55 25.01 -15.78
C GLY A 126 11.60 26.08 -16.87
N PHE A 127 12.80 26.39 -17.35
CA PHE A 127 13.05 27.36 -18.42
C PHE A 127 12.80 26.75 -19.81
N GLY A 128 12.12 27.49 -20.70
CA GLY A 128 11.87 27.11 -22.08
C GLY A 128 10.66 27.85 -22.68
N LYS A 129 10.74 28.30 -23.94
CA LYS A 129 9.58 28.82 -24.67
C LYS A 129 8.72 27.64 -25.16
N LYS A 130 7.41 27.79 -25.06
CA LYS A 130 6.42 26.86 -25.64
C LYS A 130 6.56 26.75 -27.15
#